data_AF-A0AAD9AKV2-F1
#
_entry.id   AF-A0AAD9AKV2-F1
#
_cell.length_a   1.000
_cell.length_b   1.000
_cell.length_c   1.000
_cell.angle_alpha   90.00
_cell.angle_beta   90.00
_cell.angle_gamma   90.00
#
_symmetry.space_group_name_H-M   'P 1'
#
loop_
_entity.id
_entity.type
_entity.pdbx_description
1 polymer ?
#
loop_
_entity_poly.entity_id
_entity_poly.type
_entity_poly.pdbx_seq_one_letter_code
_entity_poly.pdbx_strand_id
1 'polypeptide(L)'
;MTVPKVNGAGNRDLTELLEFVRLNSSYYAKFWESRGVQKEATVSLRDLPTVDHESFWESNTCLNSQVITSKQKDGVIFKTGGTTNHPKVSFYDQKEFHGLSRQLAESLARCGVRAGDMVANLFYAGDLYGSFLLHILSVYHLPCGAIQLPVAGHVGIPSMERHIVEFEATVVLATVTTMSQLAERILEAGKTHPSVRLLLFSGEAFYDDQAGLLKAAFPNATIRSVVYGSMDCGIIGLPPKPEDYNNDPRLHQVNSPNIIVEIVNDDGEVTTTPGEAGSLVVTNVERRLMPIIRYPSGDRAAWVDPALGLFRVLDRDRTAIRLGPVSIDFVDLRRIVSTVLKDRPVGKIQAVVTREDRKDLLTLNVAYKPTTDEESSQLQAGLRGELGVVRPMFREHVEKDLVNELQVNFVTMQELAVNPRSGKIAEVLDLRSTTV
;
A
#
# COMPACT_ATOMS: atom_id res chain seq x y z
N MET A 1 14.43 -10.11 33.42
CA MET A 1 14.23 -10.01 31.97
C MET A 1 12.93 -10.71 31.63
N THR A 2 11.84 -9.96 31.62
CA THR A 2 10.49 -10.44 31.28
C THR A 2 10.35 -10.50 29.77
N VAL A 3 10.14 -11.70 29.25
CA VAL A 3 9.88 -11.99 27.84
C VAL A 3 8.65 -11.18 27.38
N PRO A 4 8.71 -10.41 26.28
CA PRO A 4 7.52 -9.76 25.74
C PRO A 4 6.55 -10.86 25.30
N LYS A 5 5.33 -10.84 25.84
CA LYS A 5 4.24 -11.69 25.31
C LYS A 5 4.09 -11.35 23.83
N VAL A 6 4.15 -12.37 22.98
CA VAL A 6 3.76 -12.25 21.57
C VAL A 6 2.33 -11.68 21.55
N ASN A 7 2.14 -10.52 20.94
CA ASN A 7 0.85 -9.85 20.83
C ASN A 7 -0.08 -10.67 19.90
N GLY A 8 -0.97 -11.48 20.47
CA GLY A 8 -2.09 -12.12 19.74
C GLY A 8 -1.97 -13.64 19.54
N ALA A 9 -3.13 -14.30 19.66
CA ALA A 9 -3.41 -15.74 19.73
C ALA A 9 -2.78 -16.49 20.92
N GLY A 10 -3.57 -17.35 21.59
CA GLY A 10 -3.02 -18.28 22.57
C GLY A 10 -2.01 -19.19 21.86
N ASN A 11 -0.85 -19.46 22.47
CA ASN A 11 0.25 -20.21 21.85
C ASN A 11 -0.20 -21.54 21.17
N ARG A 12 -1.27 -22.17 21.66
CA ARG A 12 -1.85 -23.38 21.07
C ARG A 12 -2.51 -23.17 19.70
N ASP A 13 -3.23 -22.07 19.51
CA ASP A 13 -3.99 -21.79 18.27
C ASP A 13 -3.05 -21.45 17.10
N LEU A 14 -1.94 -20.76 17.40
CA LEU A 14 -0.88 -20.51 16.43
C LEU A 14 -0.14 -21.79 16.02
N THR A 15 0.23 -22.66 16.97
CA THR A 15 0.85 -23.94 16.65
C THR A 15 -0.06 -24.81 15.78
N GLU A 16 -1.36 -24.87 16.10
CA GLU A 16 -2.36 -25.59 15.30
C GLU A 16 -2.46 -25.02 13.88
N LEU A 17 -2.49 -23.69 13.73
CA LEU A 17 -2.46 -23.05 12.41
C LEU A 17 -1.19 -23.43 11.64
N LEU A 18 -0.01 -23.33 12.24
CA LEU A 18 1.25 -23.63 11.55
C LEU A 18 1.30 -25.10 11.09
N GLU A 19 0.83 -26.02 11.92
CA GLU A 19 0.72 -27.42 11.54
C GLU A 19 -0.30 -27.64 10.41
N PHE A 20 -1.47 -27.02 10.51
CA PHE A 20 -2.48 -27.05 9.45
C PHE A 20 -1.92 -26.53 8.12
N VAL A 21 -1.22 -25.39 8.12
CA VAL A 21 -0.63 -24.80 6.91
C VAL A 21 0.42 -25.73 6.32
N ARG A 22 1.29 -26.30 7.16
CA ARG A 22 2.31 -27.27 6.73
C ARG A 22 1.71 -28.48 6.02
N LEU A 23 0.60 -28.99 6.54
CA LEU A 23 -0.02 -30.22 6.03
C LEU A 23 -0.84 -29.99 4.76
N ASN A 24 -1.36 -28.77 4.55
CA ASN A 24 -2.35 -28.51 3.51
C ASN A 24 -1.88 -27.52 2.43
N SER A 25 -0.89 -26.67 2.68
CA SER A 25 -0.32 -25.77 1.67
C SER A 25 0.99 -26.33 1.12
N SER A 26 0.97 -26.78 -0.14
CA SER A 26 2.15 -27.35 -0.78
C SER A 26 3.28 -26.32 -0.96
N TYR A 27 2.94 -25.04 -1.13
CA TYR A 27 3.90 -23.94 -1.13
C TYR A 27 4.64 -23.84 0.19
N TYR A 28 3.92 -23.63 1.31
CA TYR A 28 4.57 -23.44 2.62
C TYR A 28 5.34 -24.68 3.07
N ALA A 29 4.82 -25.89 2.80
CA ALA A 29 5.54 -27.14 3.10
C ALA A 29 6.93 -27.17 2.42
N LYS A 30 6.98 -26.91 1.10
CA LYS A 30 8.23 -26.88 0.33
C LYS A 30 9.13 -25.70 0.73
N PHE A 31 8.54 -24.53 0.94
CA PHE A 31 9.26 -23.33 1.32
C PHE A 31 9.98 -23.51 2.66
N TRP A 32 9.28 -24.02 3.68
CA TRP A 32 9.86 -24.26 4.99
C TRP A 32 10.93 -25.38 4.96
N GLU A 33 10.68 -26.47 4.25
CA GLU A 33 11.67 -27.55 4.07
C GLU A 33 12.95 -27.04 3.39
N SER A 34 12.81 -26.23 2.33
CA SER A 34 13.95 -25.62 1.62
C SER A 34 14.79 -24.67 2.48
N ARG A 35 14.24 -24.22 3.61
CA ARG A 35 14.87 -23.32 4.59
C ARG A 35 15.29 -24.05 5.87
N GLY A 36 15.31 -25.38 5.85
CA GLY A 36 15.84 -26.22 6.93
C GLY A 36 14.86 -26.53 8.07
N VAL A 37 13.59 -26.15 7.94
CA VAL A 37 12.54 -26.49 8.92
C VAL A 37 12.16 -27.96 8.76
N GLN A 38 12.50 -28.78 9.77
CA GLN A 38 12.28 -30.22 9.75
C GLN A 38 10.79 -30.57 9.86
N LYS A 39 10.37 -31.65 9.20
CA LYS A 39 8.97 -32.06 9.07
C LYS A 39 8.33 -32.53 10.38
N GLU A 40 9.12 -33.05 11.32
CA GLU A 40 8.65 -33.55 12.61
C GLU A 40 8.86 -32.55 13.76
N ALA A 41 9.44 -31.38 13.50
CA ALA A 41 9.68 -30.38 14.53
C ALA A 41 8.38 -29.64 14.89
N THR A 42 8.13 -29.45 16.19
CA THR A 42 7.19 -28.43 16.64
C THR A 42 7.81 -27.06 16.34
N VAL A 43 7.25 -26.34 15.38
CA VAL A 43 7.82 -25.08 14.88
C VAL A 43 7.13 -23.91 15.55
N SER A 44 7.90 -22.95 16.06
CA SER A 44 7.35 -21.66 16.49
C SER A 44 7.41 -20.66 15.34
N LEU A 45 6.58 -19.61 15.39
CA LEU A 45 6.59 -18.58 14.35
C LEU A 45 7.98 -17.96 14.15
N ARG A 46 8.75 -17.79 15.22
CA ARG A 46 10.11 -17.21 15.17
C ARG A 46 11.12 -18.06 14.40
N ASP A 47 10.89 -19.37 14.33
CA ASP A 47 11.76 -20.31 13.63
C ASP A 47 11.48 -20.34 12.12
N LEU A 48 10.36 -19.77 11.69
CA LEU A 48 9.97 -19.75 10.28
C LEU A 48 10.66 -18.60 9.55
N PRO A 49 11.11 -18.79 8.30
CA PRO A 49 11.64 -17.70 7.49
C PRO A 49 10.54 -16.71 7.08
N THR A 50 10.90 -15.45 6.86
CA THR A 50 10.05 -14.51 6.13
C THR A 50 9.79 -15.04 4.73
N VAL A 51 8.54 -15.00 4.28
CA VAL A 51 8.12 -15.47 2.95
C VAL A 51 8.85 -14.68 1.86
N ASP A 52 9.36 -15.41 0.87
CA ASP A 52 9.85 -14.80 -0.35
C ASP A 52 8.67 -14.40 -1.24
N HIS A 53 8.51 -13.08 -1.44
CA HIS A 53 7.32 -12.51 -2.05
C HIS A 53 7.15 -12.93 -3.52
N GLU A 54 8.24 -13.13 -4.25
CA GLU A 54 8.23 -13.57 -5.65
C GLU A 54 7.75 -15.02 -5.77
N SER A 55 8.39 -15.95 -5.05
CA SER A 55 8.00 -17.36 -5.05
C SER A 55 6.56 -17.59 -4.58
N PHE A 56 6.06 -16.78 -3.64
CA PHE A 56 4.66 -16.83 -3.20
C PHE A 56 3.70 -16.58 -4.37
N TRP A 57 3.94 -15.52 -5.15
CA TRP A 57 3.06 -15.15 -6.26
C TRP A 57 3.23 -16.02 -7.50
N GLU A 58 4.44 -16.53 -7.77
CA GLU A 58 4.65 -17.58 -8.77
C GLU A 58 3.84 -18.83 -8.44
N SER A 59 3.73 -19.15 -7.15
CA SER A 59 2.98 -20.30 -6.64
C SER A 59 1.48 -20.05 -6.46
N ASN A 60 1.02 -18.79 -6.51
CA ASN A 60 -0.37 -18.42 -6.24
C ASN A 60 -1.09 -17.92 -7.51
N THR A 61 -1.50 -18.86 -8.36
CA THR A 61 -2.20 -18.56 -9.63
C THR A 61 -3.71 -18.80 -9.52
N CYS A 62 -4.49 -18.25 -10.46
CA CYS A 62 -5.96 -18.38 -10.47
C CYS A 62 -6.48 -19.83 -10.56
N LEU A 63 -5.80 -20.70 -11.32
CA LEU A 63 -6.28 -22.06 -11.62
C LEU A 63 -5.58 -23.13 -10.79
N ASN A 64 -4.30 -22.93 -10.44
CA ASN A 64 -3.44 -23.96 -9.85
C ASN A 64 -2.61 -23.40 -8.68
N SER A 65 -3.22 -22.60 -7.82
CA SER A 65 -2.53 -22.10 -6.62
C SER A 65 -2.05 -23.26 -5.75
N GLN A 66 -0.75 -23.23 -5.43
CA GLN A 66 -0.08 -24.11 -4.47
C GLN A 66 -0.08 -23.50 -3.06
N VAL A 67 -0.49 -22.23 -2.93
CA VAL A 67 -0.58 -21.52 -1.65
C VAL A 67 -1.85 -21.92 -0.90
N ILE A 68 -2.97 -22.04 -1.59
CA ILE A 68 -4.25 -22.38 -0.95
C ILE A 68 -4.20 -23.78 -0.34
N THR A 69 -4.88 -23.95 0.80
CA THR A 69 -4.89 -25.22 1.56
C THR A 69 -5.96 -26.19 1.10
N SER A 70 -6.93 -25.71 0.32
CA SER A 70 -7.99 -26.52 -0.25
C SER A 70 -8.61 -25.81 -1.45
N LYS A 71 -9.35 -26.55 -2.28
CA LYS A 71 -10.15 -25.94 -3.35
C LYS A 71 -11.21 -25.03 -2.72
N GLN A 72 -11.31 -23.79 -3.20
CA GLN A 72 -12.37 -22.87 -2.77
C GLN A 72 -13.76 -23.44 -3.09
N LYS A 73 -14.64 -23.45 -2.08
CA LYS A 73 -16.01 -23.97 -2.17
C LYS A 73 -17.07 -22.89 -1.95
N ASP A 74 -16.72 -21.80 -1.27
CA ASP A 74 -17.58 -20.67 -0.93
C ASP A 74 -16.76 -19.37 -0.85
N GLY A 75 -17.40 -18.28 -0.44
CA GLY A 75 -16.74 -16.99 -0.21
C GLY A 75 -16.52 -16.17 -1.49
N VAL A 76 -15.38 -15.49 -1.58
CA VAL A 76 -15.10 -14.47 -2.60
C VAL A 76 -13.64 -14.48 -3.05
N ILE A 77 -13.39 -14.03 -4.28
CA ILE A 77 -12.06 -13.91 -4.87
C ILE A 77 -11.83 -12.44 -5.21
N PHE A 78 -10.65 -11.94 -4.87
CA PHE A 78 -10.20 -10.60 -5.20
C PHE A 78 -8.89 -10.61 -5.98
N LYS A 79 -8.60 -9.52 -6.68
CA LYS A 79 -7.27 -9.20 -7.21
C LYS A 79 -6.55 -8.24 -6.26
N THR A 80 -5.25 -8.41 -6.09
CA THR A 80 -4.40 -7.41 -5.41
C THR A 80 -3.90 -6.40 -6.43
N GLY A 81 -3.70 -5.14 -6.03
CA GLY A 81 -3.14 -4.11 -6.92
C GLY A 81 -1.70 -4.44 -7.31
N GLY A 82 -1.45 -4.71 -8.58
CA GLY A 82 -0.11 -4.96 -9.13
C GLY A 82 -0.15 -5.36 -10.60
N THR A 83 0.78 -4.82 -11.39
CA THR A 83 0.91 -5.02 -12.85
C THR A 83 1.94 -6.11 -13.18
N THR A 84 1.81 -7.30 -12.59
CA THR A 84 2.63 -8.46 -12.96
C THR A 84 1.96 -9.27 -14.06
N ASN A 85 2.73 -9.92 -14.94
CA ASN A 85 2.25 -10.80 -16.03
C ASN A 85 1.32 -11.94 -15.54
N HIS A 86 1.25 -12.18 -14.24
CA HIS A 86 0.28 -13.05 -13.58
C HIS A 86 -0.62 -12.22 -12.64
N PRO A 87 -1.96 -12.32 -12.75
CA PRO A 87 -2.87 -11.64 -11.85
C PRO A 87 -2.72 -12.21 -10.44
N LYS A 88 -2.26 -11.37 -9.51
CA LYS A 88 -2.18 -11.68 -8.09
C LYS A 88 -3.59 -11.74 -7.49
N VAL A 89 -3.99 -12.91 -7.01
CA VAL A 89 -5.34 -13.17 -6.49
C VAL A 89 -5.34 -13.51 -5.01
N SER A 90 -6.40 -13.11 -4.32
CA SER A 90 -6.64 -13.41 -2.91
C SER A 90 -7.96 -14.15 -2.75
N PHE A 91 -7.88 -15.35 -2.17
CA PHE A 91 -9.02 -16.24 -1.99
C PHE A 91 -9.51 -16.18 -0.55
N TYR A 92 -10.79 -15.89 -0.36
CA TYR A 92 -11.44 -15.88 0.95
C TYR A 92 -12.58 -16.89 0.96
N ASP A 93 -12.60 -17.76 1.96
CA ASP A 93 -13.79 -18.56 2.25
C ASP A 93 -14.88 -17.68 2.91
N GLN A 94 -16.10 -18.20 3.04
CA GLN A 94 -17.21 -17.44 3.59
C GLN A 94 -16.96 -17.00 5.06
N LYS A 95 -16.30 -17.84 5.86
CA LYS A 95 -16.04 -17.56 7.28
C LYS A 95 -14.99 -16.46 7.43
N GLU A 96 -13.89 -16.56 6.69
CA GLU A 96 -12.82 -15.57 6.64
C GLU A 96 -13.36 -14.21 6.18
N PHE A 97 -14.17 -14.20 5.12
CA PHE A 97 -14.75 -12.97 4.59
C PHE A 97 -15.74 -12.32 5.57
N HIS A 98 -16.52 -13.13 6.29
CA HIS A 98 -17.40 -12.64 7.36
C HIS A 98 -16.59 -12.03 8.52
N GLY A 99 -15.51 -12.70 8.96
CA GLY A 99 -14.60 -12.18 9.98
C GLY A 99 -13.98 -10.83 9.58
N LEU A 100 -13.42 -10.76 8.37
CA LEU A 100 -12.85 -9.55 7.78
C LEU A 100 -13.86 -8.39 7.77
N SER A 101 -15.12 -8.67 7.39
CA SER A 101 -16.18 -7.66 7.34
C SER A 101 -16.53 -7.11 8.73
N ARG A 102 -16.51 -7.96 9.77
CA ARG A 102 -16.74 -7.53 11.16
C ARG A 102 -15.58 -6.70 11.72
N GLN A 103 -14.35 -7.03 11.35
CA GLN A 103 -13.18 -6.23 11.74
C GLN A 103 -13.21 -4.83 11.11
N LEU A 104 -13.62 -4.73 9.84
CA LEU A 104 -13.83 -3.42 9.20
C LEU A 104 -14.98 -2.64 9.84
N ALA A 105 -16.03 -3.31 10.30
CA ALA A 105 -17.11 -2.67 11.06
C ALA A 105 -16.59 -2.09 12.39
N GLU A 106 -15.73 -2.82 13.10
CA GLU A 106 -15.04 -2.29 14.29
C GLU A 106 -14.19 -1.06 13.95
N SER A 107 -13.48 -1.10 12.82
CA SER A 107 -12.72 0.03 12.28
C SER A 107 -13.58 1.30 12.14
N LEU A 108 -14.77 1.18 11.56
CA LEU A 108 -15.72 2.30 11.43
C LEU A 108 -16.18 2.83 12.79
N ALA A 109 -16.49 1.94 13.74
CA ALA A 109 -16.86 2.33 15.09
C ALA A 109 -15.73 3.10 15.80
N ARG A 110 -14.48 2.62 15.70
CA ARG A 110 -13.30 3.29 16.26
C ARG A 110 -13.03 4.64 15.61
N CYS A 111 -13.33 4.78 14.32
CA CYS A 111 -13.30 6.05 13.59
C CYS A 111 -14.38 7.05 14.04
N GLY A 112 -15.40 6.59 14.76
CA GLY A 112 -16.49 7.41 15.30
C GLY A 112 -17.74 7.45 14.43
N VAL A 113 -17.93 6.49 13.51
CA VAL A 113 -19.21 6.30 12.82
C VAL A 113 -20.27 5.88 13.85
N ARG A 114 -21.47 6.44 13.75
CA ARG A 114 -22.55 6.27 14.72
C ARG A 114 -23.89 6.01 14.05
N ALA A 115 -24.85 5.54 14.84
CA ALA A 115 -26.24 5.35 14.42
C ALA A 115 -26.78 6.58 13.71
N GLY A 116 -27.41 6.38 12.55
CA GLY A 116 -28.01 7.44 11.74
C GLY A 116 -27.05 8.20 10.82
N ASP A 117 -25.74 7.92 10.85
CA ASP A 117 -24.85 8.47 9.82
C ASP A 117 -25.23 7.99 8.43
N MET A 118 -25.14 8.89 7.46
CA MET A 118 -25.24 8.59 6.04
C MET A 118 -23.83 8.49 5.46
N VAL A 119 -23.41 7.26 5.10
CA VAL A 119 -22.06 6.91 4.70
C VAL A 119 -21.96 6.82 3.18
N ALA A 120 -21.43 7.87 2.55
CA ALA A 120 -21.13 7.88 1.12
C ALA A 120 -19.87 7.04 0.84
N ASN A 121 -20.06 5.86 0.25
CA ASN A 121 -18.98 4.97 -0.16
C ASN A 121 -18.58 5.25 -1.62
N LEU A 122 -17.44 5.87 -1.80
CA LEU A 122 -16.87 6.29 -3.09
C LEU A 122 -15.72 5.40 -3.56
N PHE A 123 -15.49 4.24 -2.92
CA PHE A 123 -14.47 3.28 -3.37
C PHE A 123 -14.87 2.60 -4.69
N TYR A 124 -13.88 2.08 -5.43
CA TYR A 124 -14.11 1.42 -6.72
C TYR A 124 -14.76 0.05 -6.56
N ALA A 125 -15.74 -0.24 -7.43
CA ALA A 125 -16.50 -1.49 -7.45
C ALA A 125 -16.22 -2.28 -8.74
N GLY A 126 -16.24 -3.62 -8.64
CA GLY A 126 -16.06 -4.50 -9.80
C GLY A 126 -14.60 -4.88 -10.08
N ASP A 127 -14.41 -5.64 -11.17
CA ASP A 127 -13.11 -6.22 -11.60
C ASP A 127 -12.28 -6.84 -10.47
N LEU A 128 -12.97 -7.56 -9.57
CA LEU A 128 -12.36 -8.26 -8.43
C LEU A 128 -11.67 -7.31 -7.43
N TYR A 129 -11.97 -6.01 -7.44
CA TYR A 129 -11.49 -5.06 -6.45
C TYR A 129 -12.37 -5.08 -5.20
N GLY A 130 -11.74 -5.26 -4.03
CA GLY A 130 -12.48 -5.52 -2.78
C GLY A 130 -13.03 -4.31 -2.06
N SER A 131 -12.42 -3.13 -2.21
CA SER A 131 -12.65 -1.98 -1.33
C SER A 131 -14.13 -1.55 -1.22
N PHE A 132 -14.85 -1.44 -2.33
CA PHE A 132 -16.26 -1.04 -2.30
C PHE A 132 -17.13 -2.09 -1.58
N LEU A 133 -17.02 -3.37 -1.97
CA LEU A 133 -17.80 -4.46 -1.38
C LEU A 133 -17.51 -4.62 0.11
N LEU A 134 -16.23 -4.57 0.49
CA LEU A 134 -15.81 -4.65 1.88
C LEU A 134 -16.43 -3.54 2.73
N HIS A 135 -16.49 -2.32 2.20
CA HIS A 135 -17.08 -1.21 2.93
C HIS A 135 -18.61 -1.24 2.99
N ILE A 136 -19.30 -1.78 1.96
CA ILE A 136 -20.73 -2.11 2.04
C ILE A 136 -20.98 -3.04 3.23
N LEU A 137 -20.20 -4.11 3.34
CA LEU A 137 -20.35 -5.09 4.40
C LEU A 137 -19.93 -4.55 5.77
N SER A 138 -18.92 -3.69 5.83
CA SER A 138 -18.49 -3.07 7.09
C SER A 138 -19.58 -2.19 7.70
N VAL A 139 -20.33 -1.44 6.88
CA VAL A 139 -21.46 -0.64 7.35
C VAL A 139 -22.64 -1.54 7.72
N TYR A 140 -22.91 -2.59 6.93
CA TYR A 140 -23.95 -3.57 7.23
C TYR A 140 -23.71 -4.30 8.57
N HIS A 141 -22.45 -4.62 8.88
CA HIS A 141 -22.06 -5.30 10.12
C HIS A 141 -21.81 -4.36 11.30
N LEU A 142 -21.95 -3.05 11.12
CA LEU A 142 -21.74 -2.06 12.17
C LEU A 142 -22.83 -2.20 13.25
N PRO A 143 -22.50 -2.55 14.51
CA PRO A 143 -23.51 -2.85 15.53
C PRO A 143 -24.43 -1.68 15.89
N CYS A 144 -23.93 -0.43 15.83
CA CYS A 144 -24.76 0.75 16.05
C CYS A 144 -25.65 1.09 14.84
N GLY A 145 -25.43 0.42 13.71
CA GLY A 145 -26.01 0.76 12.42
C GLY A 145 -25.43 2.04 11.83
N ALA A 146 -25.57 2.18 10.52
CA ALA A 146 -25.44 3.40 9.74
C ALA A 146 -26.11 3.16 8.38
N ILE A 147 -26.37 4.22 7.62
CA ILE A 147 -26.99 4.14 6.30
C ILE A 147 -25.88 4.11 5.26
N GLN A 148 -25.85 3.06 4.45
CA GLN A 148 -24.89 2.91 3.36
C GLN A 148 -25.42 3.61 2.10
N LEU A 149 -24.66 4.58 1.58
CA LEU A 149 -24.91 5.21 0.28
C LEU A 149 -23.86 4.69 -0.74
N PRO A 150 -24.21 3.71 -1.57
CA PRO A 150 -23.27 2.97 -2.42
C PRO A 150 -22.99 3.69 -3.76
N VAL A 151 -22.30 4.82 -3.71
CA VAL A 151 -22.06 5.67 -4.91
C VAL A 151 -21.07 5.06 -5.90
N ALA A 152 -19.97 4.48 -5.40
CA ALA A 152 -18.86 3.89 -6.15
C ALA A 152 -17.92 4.87 -6.89
N GLY A 153 -16.65 4.48 -7.00
CA GLY A 153 -15.55 5.31 -7.48
C GLY A 153 -15.48 5.57 -8.99
N HIS A 154 -16.26 4.84 -9.79
CA HIS A 154 -16.36 5.06 -11.24
C HIS A 154 -17.38 6.13 -11.62
N VAL A 155 -18.19 6.60 -10.66
CA VAL A 155 -19.10 7.73 -10.85
C VAL A 155 -18.30 9.03 -10.95
N GLY A 156 -18.67 9.94 -11.85
CA GLY A 156 -17.96 11.22 -11.98
C GLY A 156 -18.07 12.10 -10.73
N ILE A 157 -17.01 12.85 -10.41
CA ILE A 157 -16.94 13.74 -9.23
C ILE A 157 -18.18 14.67 -9.09
N PRO A 158 -18.73 15.30 -10.16
CA PRO A 158 -19.94 16.12 -10.04
C PRO A 158 -21.15 15.35 -9.52
N SER A 159 -21.29 14.08 -9.92
CA SER A 159 -22.38 13.22 -9.45
C SER A 159 -22.12 12.72 -8.03
N MET A 160 -20.86 12.42 -7.66
CA MET A 160 -20.51 12.09 -6.27
C MET A 160 -20.89 13.22 -5.31
N GLU A 161 -20.52 14.46 -5.65
CA GLU A 161 -20.88 15.65 -4.87
C GLU A 161 -22.39 15.80 -4.76
N ARG A 162 -23.11 15.66 -5.88
CA ARG A 162 -24.57 15.74 -5.92
C ARG A 162 -25.20 14.74 -4.94
N HIS A 163 -24.77 13.49 -4.94
CA HIS A 163 -25.30 12.48 -4.02
C HIS A 163 -24.97 12.79 -2.56
N ILE A 164 -23.77 13.31 -2.27
CA ILE A 164 -23.41 13.75 -0.91
C ILE A 164 -24.37 14.84 -0.42
N VAL A 165 -24.73 15.79 -1.29
CA VAL A 165 -25.65 16.89 -0.95
C VAL A 165 -27.09 16.40 -0.85
N GLU A 166 -27.61 15.70 -1.87
CA GLU A 166 -29.00 15.25 -1.95
C GLU A 166 -29.39 14.32 -0.80
N PHE A 167 -28.46 13.49 -0.33
CA PHE A 167 -28.67 12.55 0.76
C PHE A 167 -28.11 13.05 2.10
N GLU A 168 -27.62 14.29 2.16
CA GLU A 168 -27.02 14.90 3.35
C GLU A 168 -25.98 13.99 4.04
N ALA A 169 -25.05 13.43 3.24
CA ALA A 169 -24.05 12.50 3.75
C ALA A 169 -23.24 13.11 4.89
N THR A 170 -23.06 12.34 5.98
CA THR A 170 -22.32 12.77 7.18
C THR A 170 -20.93 12.15 7.24
N VAL A 171 -20.70 11.04 6.51
CA VAL A 171 -19.43 10.32 6.44
C VAL A 171 -19.09 10.05 4.98
N VAL A 172 -17.83 10.25 4.59
CA VAL A 172 -17.32 9.85 3.27
C VAL A 172 -16.25 8.78 3.44
N LEU A 173 -16.42 7.66 2.74
CA LEU A 173 -15.44 6.58 2.59
C LEU A 173 -14.85 6.63 1.18
N ALA A 174 -13.56 6.89 1.04
CA ALA A 174 -12.93 7.00 -0.28
C ALA A 174 -11.40 6.84 -0.20
N THR A 175 -10.71 6.74 -1.34
CA THR A 175 -9.26 6.94 -1.36
C THR A 175 -8.93 8.42 -1.11
N VAL A 176 -7.71 8.71 -0.65
CA VAL A 176 -7.27 10.09 -0.39
C VAL A 176 -7.39 10.94 -1.64
N THR A 177 -7.03 10.37 -2.79
CA THR A 177 -7.36 10.93 -4.09
C THR A 177 -8.78 11.45 -4.18
N THR A 178 -9.75 10.55 -4.00
CA THR A 178 -11.11 10.81 -4.49
C THR A 178 -11.69 11.91 -3.63
N MET A 179 -11.29 11.97 -2.36
CA MET A 179 -11.53 13.09 -1.47
C MET A 179 -10.89 14.39 -1.97
N SER A 180 -9.62 14.38 -2.40
CA SER A 180 -8.96 15.58 -2.93
C SER A 180 -9.64 16.12 -4.19
N GLN A 181 -9.93 15.27 -5.18
CA GLN A 181 -10.61 15.68 -6.41
C GLN A 181 -12.01 16.25 -6.13
N LEU A 182 -12.72 15.65 -5.16
CA LEU A 182 -14.00 16.16 -4.71
C LEU A 182 -13.84 17.52 -4.01
N ALA A 183 -12.86 17.65 -3.12
CA ALA A 183 -12.59 18.89 -2.38
C ALA A 183 -12.20 20.06 -3.29
N GLU A 184 -11.32 19.83 -4.28
CA GLU A 184 -10.93 20.84 -5.29
C GLU A 184 -12.17 21.38 -6.00
N ARG A 185 -13.01 20.48 -6.53
CA ARG A 185 -14.24 20.87 -7.21
C ARG A 185 -15.19 21.69 -6.32
N ILE A 186 -15.38 21.27 -5.07
CA ILE A 186 -16.25 21.97 -4.11
C ILE A 186 -15.77 23.42 -3.92
N LEU A 187 -14.45 23.60 -3.76
CA LEU A 187 -13.83 24.90 -3.55
C LEU A 187 -13.80 25.76 -4.82
N GLU A 188 -13.54 25.18 -5.98
CA GLU A 188 -13.64 25.85 -7.29
C GLU A 188 -15.05 26.41 -7.54
N ALA A 189 -16.08 25.72 -7.04
CA ALA A 189 -17.46 26.18 -7.07
C ALA A 189 -17.79 27.23 -5.98
N GLY A 190 -16.82 27.62 -5.14
CA GLY A 190 -17.01 28.56 -4.03
C GLY A 190 -17.88 28.02 -2.90
N LYS A 191 -17.92 26.69 -2.72
CA LYS A 191 -18.77 26.00 -1.74
C LYS A 191 -17.95 25.33 -0.64
N THR A 192 -18.65 24.89 0.39
CA THR A 192 -18.16 23.94 1.41
C THR A 192 -19.30 23.00 1.79
N HIS A 193 -18.98 21.81 2.30
CA HIS A 193 -19.96 20.83 2.76
C HIS A 193 -19.79 20.53 4.26
N PRO A 194 -20.34 21.39 5.14
CA PRO A 194 -20.22 21.26 6.60
C PRO A 194 -21.02 20.10 7.20
N SER A 195 -21.91 19.47 6.43
CA SER A 195 -22.68 18.28 6.84
C SER A 195 -21.80 17.04 7.03
N VAL A 196 -20.71 16.95 6.26
CA VAL A 196 -19.73 15.86 6.38
C VAL A 196 -18.86 16.11 7.61
N ARG A 197 -18.98 15.21 8.59
CA ARG A 197 -18.24 15.25 9.86
C ARG A 197 -17.07 14.26 9.92
N LEU A 198 -17.04 13.26 9.04
CA LEU A 198 -15.96 12.27 8.96
C LEU A 198 -15.52 12.03 7.52
N LEU A 199 -14.21 12.09 7.31
CA LEU A 199 -13.54 11.65 6.08
C LEU A 199 -12.66 10.45 6.42
N LEU A 200 -13.06 9.28 5.93
CA LEU A 200 -12.45 8.00 6.25
C LEU A 200 -11.76 7.41 5.02
N PHE A 201 -10.42 7.34 5.04
CA PHE A 201 -9.65 6.91 3.86
C PHE A 201 -8.94 5.57 4.03
N SER A 202 -8.66 4.89 2.93
CA SER A 202 -7.85 3.66 2.87
C SER A 202 -7.19 3.49 1.51
N GLY A 203 -6.20 2.59 1.43
CA GLY A 203 -5.55 2.16 0.19
C GLY A 203 -4.50 3.12 -0.37
N GLU A 204 -4.33 4.31 0.21
CA GLU A 204 -3.35 5.32 -0.19
C GLU A 204 -2.71 5.95 1.06
N ALA A 205 -1.45 6.38 0.93
CA ALA A 205 -0.81 7.19 1.96
C ALA A 205 -1.48 8.57 2.04
N PHE A 206 -1.58 9.10 3.26
CA PHE A 206 -2.10 10.44 3.52
C PHE A 206 -0.98 11.38 3.91
N TYR A 207 -1.02 12.58 3.36
CA TYR A 207 0.03 13.56 3.52
C TYR A 207 -0.50 14.92 3.99
N ASP A 208 0.35 15.66 4.71
CA ASP A 208 -0.05 16.90 5.40
C ASP A 208 -0.61 17.98 4.46
N ASP A 209 -0.09 18.07 3.23
CA ASP A 209 -0.54 19.00 2.18
C ASP A 209 -1.97 18.72 1.71
N GLN A 210 -2.47 17.49 1.86
CA GLN A 210 -3.85 17.13 1.52
C GLN A 210 -4.82 17.52 2.65
N ALA A 211 -4.36 17.57 3.90
CA ALA A 211 -5.23 17.87 5.05
C ALA A 211 -5.83 19.28 4.98
N GLY A 212 -5.06 20.26 4.49
CA GLY A 212 -5.54 21.64 4.33
C GLY A 212 -6.68 21.74 3.33
N LEU A 213 -6.52 21.10 2.16
CA LEU A 213 -7.53 21.03 1.10
C LEU A 213 -8.84 20.40 1.60
N LEU A 214 -8.75 19.24 2.26
CA LEU A 214 -9.92 18.53 2.76
C LEU A 214 -10.65 19.32 3.84
N LYS A 215 -9.92 19.97 4.77
CA LYS A 215 -10.53 20.82 5.81
C LYS A 215 -11.20 22.06 5.23
N ALA A 216 -10.68 22.63 4.14
CA ALA A 216 -11.32 23.78 3.50
C ALA A 216 -12.66 23.40 2.86
N ALA A 217 -12.73 22.26 2.17
CA ALA A 217 -13.97 21.78 1.55
C ALA A 217 -14.97 21.23 2.58
N PHE A 218 -14.48 20.59 3.65
CA PHE A 218 -15.27 19.94 4.70
C PHE A 218 -14.87 20.48 6.09
N PRO A 219 -15.31 21.69 6.45
CA PRO A 219 -14.80 22.42 7.63
C PRO A 219 -15.06 21.74 8.97
N ASN A 220 -16.05 20.86 9.05
CA ASN A 220 -16.41 20.13 10.27
C ASN A 220 -15.85 18.70 10.30
N ALA A 221 -15.10 18.28 9.28
CA ALA A 221 -14.68 16.90 9.15
C ALA A 221 -13.43 16.58 9.98
N THR A 222 -13.50 15.45 10.69
CA THR A 222 -12.30 14.76 11.17
C THR A 222 -11.82 13.78 10.10
N ILE A 223 -10.53 13.84 9.76
CA ILE A 223 -9.91 12.97 8.76
C ILE A 223 -9.20 11.83 9.47
N ARG A 224 -9.51 10.58 9.11
CA ARG A 224 -8.89 9.39 9.70
C ARG A 224 -8.63 8.33 8.66
N SER A 225 -7.51 7.62 8.80
CA SER A 225 -7.36 6.33 8.11
C SER A 225 -8.35 5.36 8.73
N VAL A 226 -9.20 4.74 7.90
CA VAL A 226 -10.18 3.77 8.38
C VAL A 226 -9.52 2.43 8.65
N VAL A 227 -8.44 2.08 7.96
CA VAL A 227 -7.75 0.79 8.12
C VAL A 227 -6.40 0.79 7.40
N TYR A 228 -5.43 0.04 7.94
CA TYR A 228 -4.24 -0.39 7.20
C TYR A 228 -4.33 -1.89 6.92
N GLY A 229 -4.14 -2.27 5.66
CA GLY A 229 -4.27 -3.66 5.24
C GLY A 229 -4.04 -3.84 3.75
N SER A 230 -4.06 -5.11 3.33
CA SER A 230 -3.99 -5.52 1.93
C SER A 230 -5.00 -6.63 1.68
N MET A 231 -5.32 -6.91 0.41
CA MET A 231 -6.28 -7.97 0.08
C MET A 231 -5.73 -9.37 0.39
N ASP A 232 -4.42 -9.53 0.38
CA ASP A 232 -3.70 -10.74 0.77
C ASP A 232 -3.59 -10.88 2.30
N CYS A 233 -3.16 -9.85 3.02
CA CYS A 233 -2.98 -9.93 4.48
C CYS A 233 -4.28 -9.79 5.29
N GLY A 234 -5.31 -9.16 4.73
CA GLY A 234 -6.51 -8.76 5.46
C GLY A 234 -6.30 -7.44 6.22
N ILE A 235 -6.97 -7.29 7.37
CA ILE A 235 -6.91 -6.06 8.19
C ILE A 235 -5.71 -6.13 9.13
N ILE A 236 -4.59 -5.51 8.76
CA ILE A 236 -3.35 -5.53 9.54
C ILE A 236 -3.44 -4.62 10.77
N GLY A 237 -3.86 -3.37 10.54
CA GLY A 237 -3.92 -2.32 11.55
C GLY A 237 -5.28 -1.63 11.58
N LEU A 238 -5.91 -1.63 12.74
CA LEU A 238 -7.11 -0.84 13.03
C LEU A 238 -6.73 0.60 13.36
N PRO A 239 -7.67 1.56 13.26
CA PRO A 239 -7.52 2.85 13.90
C PRO A 239 -7.20 2.67 15.39
N PRO A 240 -6.27 3.46 15.94
CA PRO A 240 -6.04 3.48 17.38
C PRO A 240 -7.32 3.79 18.13
N LYS A 241 -7.43 3.25 19.35
CA LYS A 241 -8.52 3.63 20.25
C LYS A 241 -8.49 5.15 20.50
N PRO A 242 -9.63 5.78 20.81
CA PRO A 242 -9.70 7.23 21.00
C PRO A 242 -8.65 7.78 21.98
N GLU A 243 -8.37 7.06 23.06
CA GLU A 243 -7.39 7.42 24.09
C GLU A 243 -5.93 7.35 23.62
N ASP A 244 -5.65 6.52 22.61
CA ASP A 244 -4.30 6.28 22.06
C ASP A 244 -4.04 7.10 20.79
N TYR A 245 -5.08 7.73 20.22
CA TYR A 245 -4.99 8.44 18.95
C TYR A 245 -4.46 9.88 19.14
N ASN A 246 -3.32 10.17 18.52
CA ASN A 246 -2.65 11.47 18.61
C ASN A 246 -2.87 12.37 17.38
N ASN A 247 -3.95 12.15 16.62
CA ASN A 247 -4.26 12.82 15.34
C ASN A 247 -3.24 12.55 14.20
N ASP A 248 -2.33 11.59 14.33
CA ASP A 248 -1.50 11.15 13.21
C ASP A 248 -2.29 10.15 12.34
N PRO A 249 -2.63 10.49 11.09
CA PRO A 249 -3.43 9.63 10.21
C PRO A 249 -2.69 8.37 9.74
N ARG A 250 -1.38 8.24 10.02
CA ARG A 250 -0.55 7.07 9.71
C ARG A 250 -0.40 6.12 10.91
N LEU A 251 -0.95 6.49 12.06
CA LEU A 251 -0.88 5.67 13.27
C LEU A 251 -1.96 4.59 13.23
N HIS A 252 -1.54 3.36 13.47
CA HIS A 252 -2.40 2.18 13.50
C HIS A 252 -2.14 1.36 14.76
N GLN A 253 -3.17 0.67 15.23
CA GLN A 253 -3.07 -0.34 16.26
C GLN A 253 -3.18 -1.73 15.60
N VAL A 254 -2.27 -2.64 15.93
CA VAL A 254 -2.32 -4.03 15.44
C VAL A 254 -3.69 -4.63 15.73
N ASN A 255 -4.28 -5.28 14.73
CA ASN A 255 -5.55 -5.98 14.83
C ASN A 255 -5.42 -7.30 15.61
N SER A 256 -5.01 -7.19 16.87
CA SER A 256 -4.86 -8.33 17.79
C SER A 256 -6.22 -8.80 18.29
N PRO A 257 -6.47 -10.12 18.44
CA PRO A 257 -5.52 -11.23 18.30
C PRO A 257 -5.37 -11.81 16.89
N ASN A 258 -6.06 -11.25 15.89
CA ASN A 258 -6.20 -11.82 14.54
C ASN A 258 -4.94 -11.69 13.67
N ILE A 259 -4.12 -10.69 13.96
CA ILE A 259 -2.88 -10.39 13.26
C ILE A 259 -1.71 -10.34 14.23
N ILE A 260 -0.58 -10.91 13.82
CA ILE A 260 0.74 -10.71 14.41
C ILE A 260 1.54 -9.85 13.42
N VAL A 261 2.08 -8.74 13.92
CA VAL A 261 2.97 -7.85 13.16
C VAL A 261 4.39 -7.96 13.72
N GLU A 262 5.35 -8.16 12.83
CA GLU A 262 6.78 -8.06 13.09
C GLU A 262 7.33 -6.89 12.26
N ILE A 263 8.24 -6.10 12.84
CA ILE A 263 9.00 -5.09 12.09
C ILE A 263 10.43 -5.62 12.01
N VAL A 264 10.88 -5.92 10.80
CA VAL A 264 12.21 -6.52 10.55
C VAL A 264 13.14 -5.44 10.06
N ASN A 265 14.21 -5.15 10.80
CA ASN A 265 15.18 -4.12 10.43
C ASN A 265 16.07 -4.56 9.26
N ASP A 266 16.96 -3.67 8.82
CA ASP A 266 17.81 -3.91 7.65
C ASP A 266 18.81 -5.07 7.85
N ASP A 267 19.11 -5.43 9.11
CA ASP A 267 19.95 -6.58 9.49
C ASP A 267 19.16 -7.91 9.49
N GLY A 268 17.85 -7.87 9.25
CA GLY A 268 16.98 -9.05 9.24
C GLY A 268 16.46 -9.46 10.61
N GLU A 269 16.65 -8.62 11.64
CA GLU A 269 16.21 -8.88 13.01
C GLU A 269 14.84 -8.24 13.30
N VAL A 270 14.02 -8.92 14.11
CA VAL A 270 12.73 -8.36 14.55
C VAL A 270 12.97 -7.32 15.63
N THR A 271 12.74 -6.05 15.30
CA THR A 271 12.84 -4.95 16.26
C THR A 271 11.54 -4.72 17.03
N THR A 272 11.69 -4.35 18.30
CA THR A 272 10.63 -3.82 19.16
C THR A 272 10.96 -2.40 19.65
N THR A 273 12.04 -1.81 19.16
CA THR A 273 12.49 -0.47 19.55
C THR A 273 11.55 0.58 18.93
N PRO A 274 10.89 1.43 19.74
CA PRO A 274 10.10 2.53 19.20
C PRO A 274 10.92 3.43 18.27
N GLY A 275 10.37 3.75 17.10
CA GLY A 275 10.99 4.61 16.09
C GLY A 275 11.99 3.93 15.16
N GLU A 276 12.45 2.71 15.46
CA GLU A 276 13.30 1.94 14.54
C GLU A 276 12.47 1.46 13.35
N ALA A 277 12.88 1.87 12.15
CA ALA A 277 12.18 1.53 10.91
C ALA A 277 12.62 0.16 10.38
N GLY A 278 11.67 -0.59 9.83
CA GLY A 278 11.94 -1.87 9.18
C GLY A 278 10.80 -2.31 8.27
N SER A 279 11.00 -3.41 7.56
CA SER A 279 9.99 -4.07 6.74
C SER A 279 8.86 -4.60 7.62
N LEU A 280 7.61 -4.30 7.28
CA LEU A 280 6.44 -4.80 7.98
C LEU A 280 6.12 -6.22 7.51
N VAL A 281 6.17 -7.18 8.44
CA VAL A 281 5.92 -8.60 8.20
C VAL A 281 4.69 -9.05 8.97
N VAL A 282 3.80 -9.78 8.31
CA VAL A 282 2.45 -10.09 8.78
C VAL A 282 2.24 -11.60 8.90
N THR A 283 1.63 -12.01 10.01
CA THR A 283 0.97 -13.32 10.11
C THR A 283 -0.49 -13.12 10.43
N ASN A 284 -1.39 -13.65 9.61
CA ASN A 284 -2.83 -13.62 9.84
C ASN A 284 -3.28 -14.97 10.42
N VAL A 285 -3.76 -14.97 11.65
CA VAL A 285 -4.13 -16.19 12.36
C VAL A 285 -5.53 -16.71 12.03
N GLU A 286 -6.32 -15.97 11.26
CA GLU A 286 -7.67 -16.38 10.86
C GLU A 286 -7.70 -16.99 9.45
N ARG A 287 -6.75 -16.63 8.58
CA ARG A 287 -6.69 -17.13 7.20
C ARG A 287 -6.24 -18.59 7.12
N ARG A 288 -7.16 -19.48 6.77
CA ARG A 288 -6.96 -20.92 6.53
C ARG A 288 -6.97 -21.25 5.04
N LEU A 289 -7.85 -20.67 4.22
CA LEU A 289 -7.97 -21.00 2.78
C LEU A 289 -6.71 -20.57 2.02
N MET A 290 -6.29 -19.32 2.19
CA MET A 290 -5.04 -18.77 1.66
C MET A 290 -4.19 -18.23 2.82
N PRO A 291 -3.32 -19.06 3.43
CA PRO A 291 -2.58 -18.68 4.63
C PRO A 291 -1.55 -17.58 4.40
N ILE A 292 -1.38 -16.72 5.40
CA ILE A 292 -0.42 -15.62 5.42
C ILE A 292 0.43 -15.77 6.68
N ILE A 293 1.63 -16.31 6.53
CA ILE A 293 2.56 -16.61 7.63
C ILE A 293 3.89 -15.91 7.34
N ARG A 294 4.34 -15.03 8.24
CA ARG A 294 5.53 -14.17 8.05
C ARG A 294 5.65 -13.57 6.65
N TYR A 295 4.56 -13.01 6.16
CA TYR A 295 4.46 -12.42 4.83
C TYR A 295 4.90 -10.96 4.82
N PRO A 296 5.86 -10.55 3.96
CA PRO A 296 6.24 -9.14 3.85
C PRO A 296 5.11 -8.35 3.16
N SER A 297 4.56 -7.33 3.83
CA SER A 297 3.47 -6.51 3.25
C SER A 297 3.94 -5.66 2.06
N GLY A 298 5.26 -5.45 1.95
CA GLY A 298 5.85 -4.52 0.99
C GLY A 298 5.82 -3.05 1.45
N ASP A 299 5.56 -2.81 2.73
CA ASP A 299 5.63 -1.48 3.36
C ASP A 299 6.65 -1.49 4.51
N ARG A 300 7.20 -0.30 4.82
CA ARG A 300 8.01 -0.07 6.01
C ARG A 300 7.17 0.54 7.12
N ALA A 301 7.49 0.17 8.35
CA ALA A 301 6.86 0.70 9.54
C ALA A 301 7.86 0.90 10.67
N ALA A 302 7.45 1.63 11.69
CA ALA A 302 8.15 1.72 12.96
C ALA A 302 7.15 1.61 14.11
N TRP A 303 7.56 0.96 15.21
CA TRP A 303 6.76 0.95 16.44
C TRP A 303 6.66 2.37 17.01
N VAL A 304 5.48 2.73 17.49
CA VAL A 304 5.27 3.91 18.34
C VAL A 304 5.20 3.46 19.80
N ASP A 305 4.39 2.44 20.06
CA ASP A 305 4.35 1.73 21.34
C ASP A 305 4.10 0.24 21.06
N PRO A 306 5.12 -0.63 21.14
CA PRO A 306 4.98 -2.05 20.87
C PRO A 306 4.10 -2.77 21.91
N ALA A 307 4.00 -2.26 23.14
CA ALA A 307 3.18 -2.88 24.19
C ALA A 307 1.69 -2.68 23.94
N LEU A 308 1.32 -1.55 23.33
CA LEU A 308 -0.03 -1.25 22.88
C LEU A 308 -0.32 -1.72 21.44
N GLY A 309 0.69 -2.27 20.76
CA GLY A 309 0.62 -2.64 19.36
C GLY A 309 0.45 -1.42 18.44
N LEU A 310 0.92 -0.24 18.85
CA LEU A 310 0.84 0.99 18.06
C LEU A 310 2.05 1.10 17.14
N PHE A 311 1.82 1.24 15.84
CA PHE A 311 2.86 1.42 14.84
C PHE A 311 2.48 2.48 13.82
N ARG A 312 3.48 3.08 13.19
CA ARG A 312 3.33 4.05 12.12
C ARG A 312 3.78 3.42 10.80
N VAL A 313 2.95 3.49 9.77
CA VAL A 313 3.35 3.15 8.40
C VAL A 313 4.14 4.32 7.81
N LEU A 314 5.30 4.04 7.23
CA LEU A 314 6.25 5.06 6.77
C LEU A 314 6.16 5.25 5.25
N ASP A 315 6.58 4.25 4.49
CA ASP A 315 6.63 4.24 3.04
C ASP A 315 6.57 2.80 2.49
N ARG A 316 6.60 2.65 1.17
CA ARG A 316 6.69 1.35 0.51
C ARG A 316 8.11 0.82 0.64
N ASP A 317 8.24 -0.43 1.03
CA ASP A 317 9.49 -1.17 0.97
C ASP A 317 9.76 -1.51 -0.51
N ARG A 318 10.60 -0.71 -1.16
CA ARG A 318 11.12 -0.81 -2.56
C ARG A 318 10.21 -0.24 -3.68
N THR A 319 10.54 0.96 -4.18
CA THR A 319 10.03 1.55 -5.43
C THR A 319 10.94 1.21 -6.63
N ALA A 320 10.81 -0.01 -7.14
CA ALA A 320 11.55 -0.48 -8.30
C ALA A 320 10.82 -0.10 -9.62
N ILE A 321 11.47 0.72 -10.46
CA ILE A 321 11.05 1.09 -11.83
C ILE A 321 11.44 -0.04 -12.77
N ARG A 322 10.49 -0.54 -13.59
CA ARG A 322 10.70 -1.68 -14.50
C ARG A 322 10.80 -1.24 -15.97
N LEU A 323 11.94 -1.50 -16.59
CA LEU A 323 12.26 -1.22 -18.00
C LEU A 323 12.66 -2.54 -18.69
N GLY A 324 11.72 -3.18 -19.40
CA GLY A 324 11.89 -4.55 -19.89
C GLY A 324 12.30 -5.51 -18.75
N PRO A 325 13.41 -6.26 -18.85
CA PRO A 325 13.91 -7.13 -17.77
C PRO A 325 14.69 -6.36 -16.68
N VAL A 326 14.92 -5.06 -16.85
CA VAL A 326 15.75 -4.24 -15.95
C VAL A 326 14.89 -3.62 -14.84
N SER A 327 15.40 -3.66 -13.60
CA SER A 327 14.83 -3.00 -12.45
C SER A 327 15.77 -1.89 -11.95
N ILE A 328 15.23 -0.70 -11.70
CA ILE A 328 15.97 0.45 -11.18
C ILE A 328 15.21 1.00 -9.99
N ASP A 329 15.81 1.05 -8.82
CA ASP A 329 15.12 1.61 -7.65
C ASP A 329 15.19 3.14 -7.68
N PHE A 330 14.13 3.80 -7.23
CA PHE A 330 14.11 5.27 -7.21
C PHE A 330 15.23 5.87 -6.34
N VAL A 331 15.68 5.12 -5.31
CA VAL A 331 16.82 5.49 -4.47
C VAL A 331 18.13 5.56 -5.27
N ASP A 332 18.32 4.72 -6.30
CA ASP A 332 19.49 4.79 -7.18
C ASP A 332 19.50 6.08 -7.97
N LEU A 333 18.33 6.52 -8.45
CA LEU A 333 18.19 7.77 -9.20
C LEU A 333 18.51 8.98 -8.30
N ARG A 334 18.09 8.95 -7.03
CA ARG A 334 18.51 9.98 -6.06
C ARG A 334 20.02 9.95 -5.81
N ARG A 335 20.61 8.75 -5.71
CA ARG A 335 22.04 8.57 -5.48
C ARG A 335 22.88 9.13 -6.64
N ILE A 336 22.58 8.76 -7.89
CA ILE A 336 23.36 9.27 -9.04
C ILE A 336 23.25 10.79 -9.16
N VAL A 337 22.09 11.38 -8.87
CA VAL A 337 21.89 12.84 -8.89
C VAL A 337 22.73 13.50 -7.80
N SER A 338 22.73 12.95 -6.60
CA SER A 338 23.56 13.45 -5.50
C SER A 338 25.06 13.35 -5.83
N THR A 339 25.51 12.25 -6.43
CA THR A 339 26.92 12.05 -6.83
C THR A 339 27.37 13.05 -7.89
N VAL A 340 26.57 13.25 -8.95
CA VAL A 340 26.96 14.06 -10.10
C VAL A 340 26.78 15.56 -9.82
N LEU A 341 25.68 15.95 -9.16
CA LEU A 341 25.38 17.35 -8.88
C LEU A 341 26.05 17.86 -7.59
N LYS A 342 26.46 16.96 -6.68
CA LYS A 342 27.15 17.28 -5.41
C LYS A 342 26.36 18.30 -4.58
N ASP A 343 26.99 19.39 -4.16
CA ASP A 343 26.41 20.43 -3.30
C ASP A 343 25.47 21.40 -4.05
N ARG A 344 25.21 21.18 -5.33
CA ARG A 344 24.30 22.03 -6.11
C ARG A 344 22.86 21.93 -5.56
N PRO A 345 22.10 23.04 -5.55
CA PRO A 345 20.74 23.06 -5.02
C PRO A 345 19.77 22.39 -6.01
N VAL A 346 19.60 21.08 -5.86
CA VAL A 346 18.58 20.30 -6.59
C VAL A 346 17.26 20.40 -5.85
N GLY A 347 16.18 20.77 -6.55
CA GLY A 347 14.86 20.86 -5.96
C GLY A 347 14.23 19.49 -5.71
N LYS A 348 13.90 18.78 -6.78
CA LYS A 348 13.35 17.41 -6.79
C LYS A 348 13.73 16.68 -8.07
N ILE A 349 13.53 15.37 -8.07
CA ILE A 349 13.69 14.53 -9.25
C ILE A 349 12.43 13.73 -9.51
N GLN A 350 12.24 13.34 -10.77
CA GLN A 350 11.14 12.51 -11.21
C GLN A 350 11.62 11.57 -12.31
N ALA A 351 11.24 10.30 -12.17
CA ALA A 351 11.38 9.30 -13.21
C ALA A 351 10.10 9.27 -14.04
N VAL A 352 10.23 9.33 -15.36
CA VAL A 352 9.13 9.14 -16.31
C VAL A 352 9.49 7.96 -17.21
N VAL A 353 8.59 7.00 -17.34
CA VAL A 353 8.76 5.82 -18.18
C VAL A 353 7.83 5.94 -19.38
N THR A 354 8.37 5.87 -20.58
CA THR A 354 7.61 5.87 -21.84
C THR A 354 8.05 4.68 -22.70
N ARG A 355 7.44 4.53 -23.88
CA ARG A 355 7.86 3.55 -24.89
C ARG A 355 8.12 4.25 -26.21
N GLU A 356 9.34 4.17 -26.71
CA GLU A 356 9.81 4.81 -27.94
C GLU A 356 10.62 3.81 -28.76
N ASP A 357 10.47 3.83 -30.09
CA ASP A 357 11.14 2.90 -31.01
C ASP A 357 10.99 1.42 -30.64
N ARG A 358 9.85 1.07 -30.04
CA ARG A 358 9.47 -0.28 -29.53
C ARG A 358 10.22 -0.72 -28.27
N LYS A 359 11.01 0.15 -27.63
CA LYS A 359 11.76 -0.10 -26.39
C LYS A 359 11.25 0.79 -25.24
N ASP A 360 11.47 0.35 -24.02
CA ASP A 360 11.17 1.19 -22.85
C ASP A 360 12.22 2.30 -22.75
N LEU A 361 11.77 3.50 -22.39
CA LEU A 361 12.62 4.68 -22.17
C LEU A 361 12.40 5.17 -20.75
N LEU A 362 13.50 5.40 -20.03
CA LEU A 362 13.49 6.10 -18.75
C LEU A 362 14.01 7.52 -18.97
N THR A 363 13.17 8.48 -18.58
CA THR A 363 13.49 9.90 -18.57
C THR A 363 13.59 10.37 -17.12
N LEU A 364 14.75 10.87 -16.72
CA LEU A 364 15.00 11.47 -15.41
C LEU A 364 14.89 12.99 -15.53
N ASN A 365 13.80 13.55 -15.04
CA ASN A 365 13.62 14.98 -14.90
C ASN A 365 14.25 15.45 -13.59
N VAL A 366 15.19 16.39 -13.65
CA VAL A 366 15.90 16.95 -12.49
C VAL A 366 15.55 18.42 -12.39
N ALA A 367 14.92 18.84 -11.29
CA ALA A 367 14.63 20.24 -11.04
C ALA A 367 15.89 21.00 -10.63
N TYR A 368 16.65 21.41 -11.64
CA TYR A 368 17.90 22.15 -11.56
C TYR A 368 18.04 22.98 -12.83
N LYS A 369 18.63 24.18 -12.71
CA LYS A 369 18.88 25.06 -13.85
C LYS A 369 20.38 25.20 -14.09
N PRO A 370 20.95 24.52 -15.10
CA PRO A 370 22.32 24.75 -15.54
C PRO A 370 22.54 26.19 -15.96
N THR A 371 23.75 26.69 -15.76
CA THR A 371 24.14 28.06 -16.11
C THR A 371 24.57 28.21 -17.58
N THR A 372 25.04 27.12 -18.20
CA THR A 372 25.45 27.08 -19.60
C THR A 372 25.02 25.77 -20.26
N ASP A 373 24.92 25.77 -21.60
CA ASP A 373 24.63 24.56 -22.38
C ASP A 373 25.74 23.50 -22.25
N GLU A 374 26.98 23.95 -22.04
CA GLU A 374 28.13 23.08 -21.80
C GLU A 374 28.03 22.39 -20.43
N GLU A 375 27.63 23.10 -19.38
CA GLU A 375 27.36 22.50 -18.06
C GLU A 375 26.21 21.49 -18.16
N SER A 376 25.12 21.85 -18.85
CA SER A 376 23.98 20.96 -19.07
C SER A 376 24.40 19.64 -19.72
N SER A 377 25.16 19.72 -20.81
CA SER A 377 25.64 18.55 -21.55
C SER A 377 26.57 17.67 -20.71
N GLN A 378 27.48 18.29 -19.95
CA GLN A 378 28.39 17.56 -19.05
C GLN A 378 27.64 16.83 -17.94
N LEU A 379 26.66 17.48 -17.31
CA LEU A 379 25.86 16.86 -16.24
C LEU A 379 24.96 15.73 -16.76
N GLN A 380 24.36 15.90 -17.94
CA GLN A 380 23.58 14.83 -18.59
C GLN A 380 24.45 13.60 -18.84
N ALA A 381 25.62 13.78 -19.45
CA ALA A 381 26.57 12.69 -19.71
C ALA A 381 27.03 12.02 -18.40
N GLY A 382 27.31 12.82 -17.36
CA GLY A 382 27.67 12.34 -16.03
C GLY A 382 26.58 11.47 -15.39
N LEU A 383 25.32 11.91 -15.45
CA LEU A 383 24.18 11.15 -14.89
C LEU A 383 23.94 9.83 -15.62
N ARG A 384 24.07 9.82 -16.95
CA ARG A 384 23.97 8.58 -17.74
C ARG A 384 25.11 7.61 -17.41
N GLY A 385 26.34 8.13 -17.37
CA GLY A 385 27.52 7.35 -17.02
C GLY A 385 27.41 6.74 -15.62
N GLU A 386 27.02 7.55 -14.63
CA GLU A 386 26.88 7.12 -13.24
C GLU A 386 25.75 6.09 -13.06
N LEU A 387 24.62 6.24 -13.77
CA LEU A 387 23.57 5.21 -13.77
C LEU A 387 24.10 3.89 -14.33
N GLY A 388 24.90 3.93 -15.40
CA GLY A 388 25.54 2.74 -15.97
C GLY A 388 26.52 2.06 -15.02
N VAL A 389 27.16 2.81 -14.12
CA VAL A 389 28.03 2.28 -13.04
C VAL A 389 27.20 1.67 -11.91
N VAL A 390 26.17 2.39 -11.45
CA VAL A 390 25.27 1.98 -10.34
C VAL A 390 24.36 0.81 -10.73
N ARG A 391 23.99 0.72 -12.01
CA ARG A 391 23.16 -0.34 -12.60
C ARG A 391 23.82 -0.89 -13.89
N PRO A 392 24.86 -1.75 -13.78
CA PRO A 392 25.54 -2.34 -14.94
C PRO A 392 24.60 -3.05 -15.91
N MET A 393 23.56 -3.72 -15.37
CA MET A 393 22.54 -4.39 -16.18
C MET A 393 21.75 -3.41 -17.06
N PHE A 394 21.48 -2.18 -16.61
CA PHE A 394 20.87 -1.16 -17.46
C PHE A 394 21.80 -0.80 -18.62
N ARG A 395 23.09 -0.56 -18.34
CA ARG A 395 24.11 -0.26 -19.35
C ARG A 395 24.20 -1.35 -20.42
N GLU A 396 24.28 -2.62 -20.00
CA GLU A 396 24.33 -3.76 -20.93
C GLU A 396 23.10 -3.85 -21.83
N HIS A 397 21.91 -3.55 -21.30
CA HIS A 397 20.67 -3.58 -22.10
C HIS A 397 20.55 -2.39 -23.05
N VAL A 398 21.20 -1.26 -22.75
CA VAL A 398 21.36 -0.14 -23.69
C VAL A 398 22.38 -0.50 -24.77
N GLU A 399 23.54 -1.07 -24.42
CA GLU A 399 24.59 -1.50 -25.36
C GLU A 399 24.08 -2.59 -26.34
N LYS A 400 23.17 -3.46 -25.88
CA LYS A 400 22.51 -4.50 -26.68
C LYS A 400 21.28 -4.00 -27.45
N ASP A 401 20.96 -2.71 -27.38
CA ASP A 401 19.80 -2.10 -28.03
C ASP A 401 18.45 -2.71 -27.61
N LEU A 402 18.30 -3.10 -26.33
CA LEU A 402 17.08 -3.71 -25.77
C LEU A 402 16.21 -2.72 -24.97
N VAL A 403 16.84 -1.68 -24.42
CA VAL A 403 16.21 -0.58 -23.69
C VAL A 403 16.84 0.72 -24.21
N ASN A 404 16.09 1.82 -24.24
CA ASN A 404 16.66 3.10 -24.65
C ASN A 404 17.63 3.65 -23.59
N GLU A 405 18.60 4.44 -24.03
CA GLU A 405 19.52 5.15 -23.14
C GLU A 405 18.73 6.08 -22.20
N LEU A 406 19.24 6.29 -20.97
CA LEU A 406 18.64 7.23 -20.03
C LEU A 406 18.57 8.63 -20.66
N GLN A 407 17.35 9.16 -20.79
CA GLN A 407 17.16 10.56 -21.11
C GLN A 407 17.18 11.37 -19.81
N VAL A 408 17.83 12.54 -19.85
CA VAL A 408 17.92 13.44 -18.69
C VAL A 408 17.48 14.81 -19.11
N ASN A 409 16.49 15.36 -18.41
CA ASN A 409 16.02 16.72 -18.65
C ASN A 409 16.27 17.56 -17.41
N PHE A 410 16.86 18.73 -17.60
CA PHE A 410 16.90 19.78 -16.58
C PHE A 410 15.68 20.65 -16.73
N VAL A 411 14.89 20.66 -15.67
CA VAL A 411 13.60 21.33 -15.65
C VAL A 411 13.52 22.24 -14.45
N THR A 412 12.51 23.09 -14.42
CA THR A 412 12.11 23.80 -13.22
C THR A 412 11.20 22.91 -12.37
N MET A 413 11.05 23.25 -11.09
CA MET A 413 10.09 22.56 -10.20
C MET A 413 8.64 22.56 -10.73
N GLN A 414 8.30 23.53 -11.57
CA GLN A 414 6.96 23.73 -12.13
C GLN A 414 6.66 22.82 -13.32
N GLU A 415 7.70 22.35 -14.00
CA GLU A 415 7.61 21.45 -15.16
C GLU A 415 7.57 19.98 -14.75
N LEU A 416 7.91 19.66 -13.50
CA LEU A 416 7.78 18.31 -12.97
C LEU A 416 6.31 17.94 -12.85
N ALA A 417 5.95 16.82 -13.46
CA ALA A 417 4.57 16.38 -13.47
C ALA A 417 4.14 16.04 -12.04
N VAL A 418 3.26 16.86 -11.53
CA VAL A 418 2.64 16.61 -10.24
C VAL A 418 1.62 15.50 -10.44
N ASN A 419 1.54 14.60 -9.47
CA ASN A 419 0.42 13.68 -9.40
C ASN A 419 -0.84 14.57 -9.38
N PRO A 420 -1.71 14.48 -10.40
CA PRO A 420 -2.86 15.38 -10.59
C PRO A 420 -3.90 15.24 -9.46
N ARG A 421 -3.61 14.35 -8.52
CA ARG A 421 -4.44 13.82 -7.46
C ARG A 421 -3.91 14.23 -6.07
N SER A 422 -2.63 14.60 -5.96
CA SER A 422 -2.02 15.04 -4.71
C SER A 422 -1.24 16.36 -4.82
N GLY A 423 -1.05 16.93 -6.01
CA GLY A 423 -0.22 18.13 -6.21
C GLY A 423 1.28 17.91 -5.93
N LYS A 424 1.64 16.75 -5.36
CA LYS A 424 3.02 16.33 -5.18
C LYS A 424 3.62 15.96 -6.50
N ILE A 425 4.84 16.42 -6.73
CA ILE A 425 5.70 15.86 -7.78
C ILE A 425 5.68 14.34 -7.63
N ALA A 426 5.15 13.65 -8.63
CA ALA A 426 5.15 12.21 -8.68
C ALA A 426 6.60 11.76 -8.84
N GLU A 427 7.08 10.90 -7.96
CA GLU A 427 8.47 10.45 -8.05
C GLU A 427 8.69 9.55 -9.26
N VAL A 428 7.72 8.69 -9.56
CA VAL A 428 7.71 7.83 -10.74
C VAL A 428 6.40 8.03 -11.48
N LEU A 429 6.50 8.24 -12.79
CA LEU A 429 5.38 8.27 -13.73
C LEU A 429 5.62 7.19 -14.77
N ASP A 430 4.69 6.25 -14.91
CA ASP A 430 4.70 5.28 -15.99
C ASP A 430 3.62 5.69 -17.01
N LEU A 431 4.07 6.20 -18.15
CA LEU A 431 3.25 6.72 -19.23
C LEU A 431 3.18 5.75 -20.42
N ARG A 432 3.67 4.52 -20.26
CA ARG A 432 3.53 3.49 -21.30
C ARG A 432 2.05 3.19 -21.48
N SER A 433 1.55 3.34 -22.71
CA SER A 433 0.20 2.94 -23.06
C SER A 433 0.10 1.41 -23.12
N THR A 434 -0.70 0.80 -22.26
CA THR A 434 -1.11 -0.60 -22.43
C THR A 434 -2.30 -0.66 -23.37
N THR A 435 -2.08 -1.01 -24.63
CA THR A 435 -3.13 -1.47 -25.52
C THR A 435 -3.29 -2.98 -25.36
N VAL A 436 -4.52 -3.48 -25.57
CA VAL A 436 -4.89 -4.91 -25.61
C VAL A 436 -3.88 -5.76 -26.36
#